data_AF-A0A662DFC6-F1
#
_entry.id   AF-A0A662DFC6-F1
#
_cell.length_a   1.000
_cell.length_b   1.000
_cell.length_c   1.000
_cell.angle_alpha   90.00
_cell.angle_beta   90.00
_cell.angle_gamma   90.00
#
_symmetry.space_group_name_H-M   'P 1'
#
loop_
_entity.id
_entity.type
_entity.pdbx_description
1 polymer ?
#
loop_
_entity_poly.entity_id
_entity_poly.type
_entity_poly.pdbx_seq_one_letter_code
_entity_poly.pdbx_strand_id
1 'polypeptide(L)'
;MQAIQVLNLTKEFNGFKAVNDISFSVEEGEIFGLLGPNGAGKTTTIRILSTTLRPTKGKVKVWGYDVKTDPDDVRRSIGIVFQDQTLDDRLTGVENLDFHARLYGMDKKMRKKRIEQVLKLVGLWDKRNTLVKYYSGGMCRRLEIAR
;
A
#
# COMPACT_ATOMS: atom_id res chain seq x y z
N MET A 1 -6.41 -19.11 -5.36
CA MET A 1 -7.48 -18.23 -4.83
C MET A 1 -7.13 -16.86 -5.34
N GLN A 2 -8.06 -16.14 -5.97
CA GLN A 2 -7.78 -14.83 -6.52
C GLN A 2 -7.68 -13.78 -5.41
N ALA A 3 -6.48 -13.27 -5.16
CA ALA A 3 -6.24 -12.18 -4.22
C ALA A 3 -6.75 -10.84 -4.78
N ILE A 4 -6.66 -10.62 -6.09
CA ILE A 4 -7.20 -9.44 -6.77
C ILE A 4 -8.03 -9.89 -7.97
N GLN A 5 -9.22 -9.30 -8.13
CA GLN A 5 -10.08 -9.49 -9.29
C GLN A 5 -10.49 -8.13 -9.84
N VAL A 6 -10.23 -7.90 -11.12
CA VAL A 6 -10.59 -6.66 -11.83
C VAL A 6 -11.39 -7.06 -13.06
N LEU A 7 -12.62 -6.57 -13.17
CA LEU A 7 -13.53 -6.84 -14.28
C LEU A 7 -14.06 -5.53 -14.86
N ASN A 8 -13.78 -5.31 -16.13
CA ASN A 8 -14.25 -4.17 -16.93
C ASN A 8 -14.01 -2.81 -16.25
N LEU A 9 -12.86 -2.68 -15.58
CA LEU A 9 -12.52 -1.49 -14.82
C LEU A 9 -12.34 -0.29 -15.74
N THR A 10 -13.13 0.74 -15.50
CA THR A 10 -13.01 2.03 -16.17
C THR A 10 -12.91 3.14 -15.14
N LYS A 11 -11.97 4.06 -15.35
CA LYS A 11 -11.89 5.33 -14.63
C LYS A 11 -11.87 6.48 -15.60
N GLU A 12 -12.85 7.36 -15.44
CA GLU A 12 -13.02 8.56 -16.24
C GLU A 12 -12.91 9.81 -15.37
N PHE A 13 -12.26 10.83 -15.91
CA PHE A 13 -12.15 12.18 -15.35
C PHE A 13 -12.59 13.18 -16.41
N ASN A 14 -13.74 13.83 -16.21
CA ASN A 14 -14.26 14.88 -17.10
C ASN A 14 -14.23 14.48 -18.60
N GLY A 15 -14.73 13.29 -18.94
CA GLY A 15 -14.72 12.77 -20.32
C GLY A 15 -13.44 12.04 -20.73
N PHE A 16 -12.32 12.20 -20.00
CA PHE A 16 -11.07 11.51 -20.29
C PHE A 16 -10.99 10.16 -19.57
N LYS A 17 -10.87 9.07 -20.32
CA LYS A 17 -10.72 7.71 -19.77
C LYS A 17 -9.26 7.41 -19.42
N ALA A 18 -8.88 7.65 -18.17
CA ALA A 18 -7.56 7.32 -17.64
C ALA A 18 -7.31 5.81 -17.48
N VAL A 19 -8.38 5.04 -17.30
CA VAL A 19 -8.38 3.56 -17.37
C VAL A 19 -9.61 3.18 -18.18
N ASN A 20 -9.47 2.34 -19.20
CA ASN A 20 -10.52 2.03 -20.16
C ASN A 20 -10.72 0.51 -20.28
N ASP A 21 -11.75 0.00 -19.61
CA ASP A 21 -12.26 -1.37 -19.70
C ASP A 21 -11.21 -2.49 -19.52
N ILE A 22 -10.36 -2.37 -18.49
CA ILE A 22 -9.34 -3.40 -18.22
C ILE A 22 -9.91 -4.54 -17.36
N SER A 23 -9.47 -5.77 -17.62
CA SER A 23 -9.81 -6.95 -16.81
C SER A 23 -8.57 -7.82 -16.59
N PHE A 24 -8.33 -8.21 -15.34
CA PHE A 24 -7.25 -9.12 -14.96
C PHE A 24 -7.51 -9.68 -13.55
N SER A 25 -6.79 -10.74 -13.21
CA SER A 25 -6.76 -11.32 -11.86
C SER A 25 -5.32 -11.51 -11.40
N VAL A 26 -5.12 -11.50 -10.08
CA VAL A 26 -3.84 -11.85 -9.43
C VAL A 26 -4.13 -12.94 -8.42
N GLU A 27 -3.42 -14.05 -8.52
CA GLU A 27 -3.54 -15.17 -7.59
C GLU A 27 -2.82 -14.89 -6.27
N GLU A 28 -3.27 -15.54 -5.21
CA GLU A 28 -2.58 -15.54 -3.93
C GLU A 28 -1.14 -16.05 -4.09
N GLY A 29 -0.17 -15.27 -3.57
CA GLY A 29 1.26 -15.56 -3.67
C GLY A 29 1.91 -15.15 -5.00
N GLU A 30 1.15 -14.59 -5.95
CA GLU A 30 1.67 -14.14 -7.23
C GLU A 30 2.36 -12.77 -7.12
N ILE A 31 3.51 -12.62 -7.81
CA ILE A 31 4.14 -11.32 -8.04
C ILE A 31 3.67 -10.79 -9.40
N PHE A 32 2.78 -9.80 -9.36
CA PHE A 32 2.22 -9.18 -10.57
C PHE A 32 2.84 -7.80 -10.85
N GLY A 33 3.27 -7.58 -12.09
CA GLY A 33 3.82 -6.31 -12.55
C GLY A 33 2.92 -5.57 -13.53
N LEU A 34 2.50 -4.34 -13.19
CA LEU A 34 1.74 -3.47 -14.11
C LEU A 34 2.69 -2.53 -14.87
N LEU A 35 3.04 -2.88 -16.11
CA LEU A 35 4.00 -2.14 -16.93
C LEU A 35 3.32 -1.28 -18.01
N GLY A 36 3.90 -0.11 -18.29
CA GLY A 36 3.44 0.80 -19.34
C GLY A 36 4.09 2.19 -19.23
N PRO A 37 3.98 3.05 -20.24
CA PRO A 37 4.55 4.41 -20.21
C PRO A 37 3.85 5.31 -19.19
N ASN A 38 4.41 6.48 -18.91
CA ASN A 38 3.75 7.50 -18.09
C ASN A 38 2.41 7.89 -18.73
N GLY A 39 1.38 8.07 -17.90
CA GLY A 39 0.02 8.35 -18.38
C GLY A 39 -0.80 7.10 -18.76
N ALA A 40 -0.22 5.90 -18.81
CA ALA A 40 -0.94 4.66 -19.17
C ALA A 40 -1.98 4.17 -18.13
N GLY A 41 -2.30 4.96 -17.10
CA GLY A 41 -3.29 4.61 -16.08
C GLY A 41 -2.79 3.76 -14.90
N LYS A 42 -1.50 3.41 -14.83
CA LYS A 42 -0.93 2.56 -13.76
C LYS A 42 -1.25 3.06 -12.34
N THR A 43 -0.87 4.31 -12.05
CA THR A 43 -1.12 4.93 -10.75
C THR A 43 -2.62 5.04 -10.46
N THR A 44 -3.44 5.30 -11.48
CA THR A 44 -4.90 5.33 -11.37
C THR A 44 -5.46 3.97 -10.95
N THR A 45 -5.00 2.89 -11.58
CA THR A 45 -5.39 1.51 -11.23
C THR A 45 -4.98 1.16 -9.81
N ILE A 46 -3.73 1.45 -9.41
CA ILE A 46 -3.24 1.19 -8.05
C ILE A 46 -4.02 1.99 -7.00
N ARG A 47 -4.38 3.25 -7.30
CA ARG A 47 -5.23 4.07 -6.42
C ARG A 47 -6.63 3.48 -6.23
N ILE A 48 -7.17 2.82 -7.27
CA ILE A 48 -8.46 2.13 -7.18
C ILE A 48 -8.37 0.87 -6.34
N LEU A 49 -7.36 0.03 -6.58
CA LEU A 49 -7.09 -1.17 -5.78
C LEU A 49 -6.87 -0.85 -4.29
N SER A 50 -6.25 0.30 -4.01
CA SER A 50 -6.01 0.79 -2.64
C SER A 50 -7.17 1.57 -2.03
N THR A 51 -8.33 1.66 -2.71
CA THR A 51 -9.52 2.41 -2.26
C THR A 51 -9.33 3.93 -2.12
N THR A 52 -8.18 4.47 -2.54
CA THR A 52 -7.90 5.92 -2.52
C THR A 52 -8.58 6.65 -3.68
N LEU A 53 -9.05 5.91 -4.69
CA LEU A 53 -9.83 6.41 -5.80
C LEU A 53 -10.99 5.47 -6.12
N ARG A 54 -12.18 6.01 -6.36
CA ARG A 54 -13.33 5.18 -6.76
C ARG A 54 -13.31 4.91 -8.28
N PRO A 55 -13.63 3.69 -8.74
CA PRO A 55 -13.82 3.40 -10.16
C PRO A 55 -15.06 4.15 -10.70
N THR A 56 -15.08 4.44 -12.00
CA THR A 56 -16.28 4.97 -12.67
C THR A 56 -17.22 3.81 -13.06
N LYS A 57 -16.65 2.72 -13.60
CA LYS A 57 -17.37 1.47 -13.93
C LYS A 57 -16.49 0.26 -13.65
N GLY A 58 -17.11 -0.92 -13.69
CA GLY A 58 -16.46 -2.20 -13.45
C GLY A 58 -16.63 -2.70 -12.02
N LYS A 59 -16.14 -3.91 -11.77
CA LYS A 59 -16.11 -4.55 -10.46
C LYS A 59 -14.68 -4.85 -10.08
N VAL A 60 -14.30 -4.52 -8.85
CA VAL A 60 -12.95 -4.73 -8.35
C VAL A 60 -13.03 -5.29 -6.95
N LYS A 61 -12.41 -6.45 -6.74
CA LYS A 61 -12.30 -7.11 -5.44
C LYS A 61 -10.85 -7.31 -5.04
N VAL A 62 -10.57 -7.13 -3.76
CA VAL A 62 -9.27 -7.42 -3.13
C VAL A 62 -9.53 -8.28 -1.91
N TRP A 63 -8.92 -9.45 -1.85
CA TRP A 63 -9.18 -10.47 -0.83
C TRP A 63 -10.67 -10.79 -0.63
N GLY A 64 -11.44 -10.76 -1.73
CA GLY A 64 -12.88 -11.02 -1.73
C GLY A 64 -13.77 -9.81 -1.40
N TYR A 65 -13.21 -8.73 -0.82
CA TYR A 65 -13.91 -7.49 -0.49
C TYR A 65 -14.01 -6.57 -1.71
N ASP A 66 -15.17 -5.95 -1.94
CA ASP A 66 -15.34 -5.02 -3.06
C ASP A 66 -14.81 -3.62 -2.69
N VAL A 67 -13.99 -3.02 -3.55
CA VAL A 67 -13.31 -1.75 -3.25
C VAL A 67 -14.25 -0.55 -3.11
N LYS A 68 -15.50 -0.66 -3.57
CA LYS A 68 -16.51 0.39 -3.51
C LYS A 68 -17.42 0.22 -2.29
N THR A 69 -17.82 -1.00 -1.98
CA THR A 69 -18.78 -1.28 -0.87
C THR A 69 -18.09 -1.61 0.45
N ASP A 70 -16.90 -2.22 0.41
CA ASP A 70 -16.18 -2.74 1.58
C ASP A 70 -14.77 -2.11 1.72
N PRO A 71 -14.61 -0.78 1.58
CA PRO A 71 -13.28 -0.17 1.46
C PRO A 71 -12.41 -0.33 2.71
N ASP A 72 -13.00 -0.39 3.90
CA ASP A 72 -12.25 -0.52 5.15
C ASP A 72 -11.69 -1.94 5.34
N ASP A 73 -12.42 -2.97 4.92
CA ASP A 73 -11.93 -4.35 4.92
C ASP A 73 -10.80 -4.54 3.90
N VAL A 74 -10.94 -3.92 2.71
CA VAL A 74 -9.83 -3.86 1.75
C VAL A 74 -8.59 -3.23 2.38
N ARG A 75 -8.71 -2.04 3.00
CA ARG A 75 -7.56 -1.35 3.65
C ARG A 75 -6.93 -2.14 4.78
N ARG A 76 -7.71 -2.91 5.54
CA ARG A 76 -7.20 -3.80 6.60
C ARG A 76 -6.46 -5.01 6.05
N SER A 77 -6.79 -5.42 4.82
CA SER A 77 -6.22 -6.61 4.16
C SER A 77 -4.97 -6.33 3.31
N ILE A 78 -4.58 -5.06 3.11
CA ILE A 78 -3.45 -4.67 2.26
C ILE A 78 -2.47 -3.73 2.97
N GLY A 79 -1.19 -3.84 2.61
CA GLY A 79 -0.18 -2.82 2.85
C GLY A 79 0.07 -2.01 1.57
N ILE A 80 0.29 -0.70 1.68
CA ILE A 80 0.55 0.18 0.54
C ILE A 80 1.82 0.98 0.78
N VAL A 81 2.68 0.97 -0.23
CA VAL A 81 3.87 1.80 -0.31
C VAL A 81 3.71 2.76 -1.49
N PHE A 82 3.43 4.03 -1.21
CA PHE A 82 3.20 5.05 -2.24
C PHE A 82 4.50 5.49 -2.92
N GLN A 83 4.39 6.28 -3.99
CA GLN A 83 5.56 6.90 -4.63
C GLN A 83 6.14 8.02 -3.76
N ASP A 84 5.28 8.84 -3.16
CA ASP A 84 5.67 9.90 -2.24
C ASP A 84 5.86 9.35 -0.82
N GLN A 85 6.84 9.90 -0.09
CA GLN A 85 7.14 9.45 1.26
C GLN A 85 6.02 9.84 2.23
N THR A 86 5.59 8.89 3.06
CA THR A 86 4.49 9.08 4.03
C THR A 86 4.94 9.02 5.49
N LEU A 87 6.24 9.02 5.72
CA LEU A 87 6.85 8.94 7.05
C LEU A 87 6.82 10.29 7.77
N ASP A 88 6.67 10.27 9.10
CA ASP A 88 6.87 11.45 9.92
C ASP A 88 8.37 11.64 10.20
N ASP A 89 8.93 12.73 9.69
CA ASP A 89 10.36 13.03 9.74
C ASP A 89 10.85 13.46 11.14
N ARG A 90 9.91 13.79 12.04
CA ARG A 90 10.15 14.16 13.44
C ARG A 90 10.10 12.97 14.39
N LEU A 91 9.71 11.80 13.89
CA LEU A 91 9.76 10.54 14.61
C LEU A 91 10.97 9.72 14.18
N THR A 92 11.42 8.85 15.08
CA THR A 92 12.43 7.82 14.77
C THR A 92 11.82 6.68 13.94
N GLY A 93 12.66 5.80 13.39
CA GLY A 93 12.19 4.63 12.65
C GLY A 93 11.30 3.71 13.50
N VAL A 94 11.67 3.49 14.76
CA VAL A 94 10.86 2.68 15.69
C VAL A 94 9.52 3.35 16.03
N GLU A 95 9.52 4.68 16.20
CA GLU A 95 8.30 5.43 16.53
C GLU A 95 7.33 5.51 15.35
N ASN A 96 7.83 5.66 14.12
CA ASN A 96 7.00 5.58 12.91
C ASN A 96 6.25 4.23 12.85
N LEU A 97 6.96 3.11 13.07
CA LEU A 97 6.32 1.79 13.06
C LEU A 97 5.38 1.59 14.25
N ASP A 98 5.74 2.06 15.45
CA ASP A 98 4.90 1.99 16.65
C ASP A 98 3.60 2.79 16.49
N PHE A 99 3.69 3.98 15.87
CA PHE A 99 2.55 4.83 15.55
C PHE A 99 1.57 4.11 14.61
N HIS A 100 2.05 3.61 13.47
CA HIS A 100 1.18 2.91 12.51
C HIS A 100 0.58 1.64 13.11
N ALA A 101 1.36 0.80 13.77
CA ALA A 101 0.84 -0.42 14.36
C ALA A 101 -0.22 -0.16 15.46
N ARG A 102 -0.19 0.98 16.15
CA ARG A 102 -1.28 1.40 17.05
C ARG A 102 -2.55 1.77 16.30
N LEU A 103 -2.43 2.47 15.17
CA LEU A 103 -3.58 2.82 14.32
C LEU A 103 -4.29 1.55 13.79
N TYR A 104 -3.53 0.50 13.51
CA TYR A 104 -4.06 -0.82 13.14
C TYR A 104 -4.53 -1.68 14.33
N GLY A 105 -4.51 -1.14 15.57
CA GLY A 105 -5.02 -1.84 16.75
C GLY A 105 -4.17 -3.02 17.22
N MET A 106 -2.88 -3.07 16.86
CA MET A 106 -2.01 -4.18 17.27
C MET A 106 -1.71 -4.14 18.77
N ASP A 107 -1.78 -5.32 19.42
CA ASP A 107 -1.39 -5.51 20.82
C ASP A 107 0.05 -5.03 21.08
N LYS A 108 0.30 -4.49 22.28
CA LYS A 108 1.58 -3.91 22.68
C LYS A 108 2.73 -4.92 22.64
N LYS A 109 2.52 -6.15 23.10
CA LYS A 109 3.55 -7.19 23.13
C LYS A 109 3.86 -7.68 21.72
N MET A 110 2.81 -7.91 20.92
CA MET A 110 2.95 -8.29 19.51
C MET A 110 3.68 -7.20 18.70
N ARG A 111 3.27 -5.94 18.84
CA ARG A 111 3.84 -4.80 18.13
C ARG A 111 5.33 -4.65 18.39
N LYS A 112 5.78 -4.66 19.66
CA LYS A 112 7.21 -4.58 19.99
C LYS A 112 8.04 -5.66 19.29
N LYS A 113 7.57 -6.91 19.32
CA LYS A 113 8.24 -8.05 18.67
C LYS A 113 8.27 -7.88 17.14
N ARG A 114 7.15 -7.49 16.53
CA ARG A 114 7.04 -7.29 15.08
C ARG A 114 7.93 -6.16 14.59
N ILE A 115 7.96 -5.02 15.30
CA ILE A 115 8.80 -3.87 14.95
C ILE A 115 10.28 -4.26 14.92
N GLU A 116 10.76 -4.99 15.92
CA GLU A 116 12.14 -5.49 15.92
C GLU A 116 12.42 -6.41 14.72
N GLN A 117 11.51 -7.34 14.44
CA GLN A 117 11.66 -8.27 13.31
C GLN A 117 11.75 -7.55 11.97
N VAL A 118 10.82 -6.62 11.69
CA VAL A 118 10.79 -5.93 10.39
C VAL A 118 11.96 -4.96 10.23
N LEU A 119 12.37 -4.26 11.29
CA LEU A 119 13.55 -3.38 11.24
C LEU A 119 14.84 -4.14 11.00
N LYS A 120 14.99 -5.36 11.55
CA LYS A 120 16.11 -6.24 11.24
C LYS A 120 16.05 -6.72 9.80
N LEU A 121 14.87 -7.14 9.32
CA LEU A 121 14.65 -7.60 7.95
C LEU A 121 15.05 -6.56 6.91
N VAL A 122 14.72 -5.28 7.14
CA VAL A 122 15.05 -4.19 6.21
C VAL A 122 16.39 -3.50 6.52
N GLY A 123 17.18 -4.05 7.44
CA GLY A 123 18.53 -3.54 7.77
C GLY A 123 18.54 -2.13 8.38
N LEU A 124 17.53 -1.79 9.21
CA LEU A 124 17.40 -0.49 9.88
C LEU A 124 17.45 -0.58 11.40
N TRP A 125 17.66 -1.76 11.98
CA TRP A 125 17.68 -1.97 13.43
C TRP A 125 18.68 -1.07 14.17
N ASP A 126 19.89 -0.91 13.64
CA ASP A 126 20.93 -0.09 14.29
C ASP A 126 20.65 1.42 14.19
N LYS A 127 19.77 1.82 13.26
CA LYS A 127 19.32 3.21 13.07
C LYS A 127 17.91 3.46 13.60
N ARG A 128 17.32 2.51 14.33
CA ARG A 128 15.91 2.56 14.77
C ARG A 128 15.56 3.78 15.62
N ASN A 129 16.52 4.29 16.40
CA ASN A 129 16.36 5.45 17.29
C ASN A 129 16.85 6.77 16.65
N THR A 130 17.21 6.75 15.37
CA THR A 130 17.57 7.97 14.63
C THR A 130 16.30 8.56 14.01
N LEU A 131 16.14 9.88 14.10
CA LEU A 131 15.03 10.59 13.47
C LEU A 131 15.03 10.37 11.95
N VAL A 132 13.83 10.17 11.38
CA VAL A 132 13.66 9.91 9.95
C VAL A 132 14.14 11.07 9.08
N LYS A 133 14.11 12.32 9.55
CA LYS A 133 14.72 13.45 8.81
C LYS A 133 16.22 13.28 8.50
N TYR A 134 16.93 12.38 9.19
CA TYR A 134 18.33 12.05 8.94
C TYR A 134 18.53 10.75 8.15
N TYR A 135 17.44 10.12 7.70
CA TYR A 135 17.51 8.94 6.85
C TYR A 135 17.84 9.35 5.41
N SER A 136 18.60 8.52 4.71
CA SER A 136 18.70 8.65 3.25
C SER A 136 17.37 8.26 2.60
N GLY A 137 17.12 8.69 1.36
CA GLY A 137 15.91 8.28 0.63
C GLY A 137 15.75 6.75 0.53
N GLY A 138 16.85 6.01 0.40
CA GLY A 138 16.82 4.54 0.42
C GLY A 138 16.48 3.95 1.80
N MET A 139 16.90 4.59 2.89
CA MET A 139 16.50 4.20 4.24
C MET A 139 15.01 4.49 4.48
N CYS A 140 14.52 5.66 4.05
CA CYS A 140 13.08 5.96 4.09
C CYS A 140 12.30 4.88 3.33
N ARG A 141 12.72 4.53 2.11
CA ARG A 141 12.02 3.53 1.31
C ARG A 141 11.95 2.16 2.00
N ARG A 142 13.05 1.73 2.62
CA ARG A 142 13.09 0.47 3.38
C ARG A 142 12.20 0.53 4.62
N LEU A 143 12.11 1.69 5.29
CA LEU A 143 11.20 1.86 6.42
C LEU A 143 9.73 1.81 5.99
N GLU A 144 9.38 2.38 4.83
CA GLU A 144 8.01 2.29 4.29
C GLU A 144 7.60 0.86 3.94
N ILE A 145 8.54 0.03 3.47
CA ILE A 145 8.30 -1.39 3.21
C ILE A 145 8.08 -2.17 4.52
N ALA A 146 8.69 -1.72 5.63
CA ALA A 146 8.55 -2.36 6.93
C ALA A 146 7.28 -1.96 7.71
N ARG A 147 6.59 -0.90 7.28
CA ARG A 147 5.48 -0.23 7.96
C ARG A 147 4.14 -0.87 7.64
#